data_AF-A0A2S8J658-F1
#
_entry.id   AF-A0A2S8J658-F1
#
_cell.length_a   1.000
_cell.length_b   1.000
_cell.length_c   1.000
_cell.angle_alpha   90.00
_cell.angle_beta   90.00
_cell.angle_gamma   90.00
#
_symmetry.space_group_name_H-M   'P 1'
#
loop_
_entity.id
_entity.type
_entity.pdbx_description
1 polymer ?
#
loop_
_entity_poly.entity_id
_entity_poly.type
_entity_poly.pdbx_seq_one_letter_code
_entity_poly.pdbx_strand_id
1 'polypeptide(L)' 'MVESMSWTVVDGASGGLGRAIARNLAEDGHDVVVAYRGNRAGADETAELVRSSGRGVMIEPVDYESGVRAHVG' A
#
# COMPACT_ATOMS: atom_id res chain seq x y z
N MET A 1 17.42 3.65 20.45
CA MET A 1 16.60 4.54 19.61
C MET A 1 15.78 3.61 18.75
N VAL A 2 14.47 3.52 18.97
CA VAL A 2 13.57 2.71 18.13
C VAL A 2 13.08 3.66 17.06
N GLU A 3 13.42 3.41 15.80
CA GLU A 3 12.89 4.21 14.69
C GLU A 3 11.39 3.96 14.58
N SER A 4 10.60 5.03 14.62
CA SER A 4 9.15 4.96 14.45
C SER A 4 8.83 4.59 13.00
N MET A 5 8.40 3.35 12.80
CA MET A 5 8.02 2.80 11.51
C MET A 5 6.64 3.33 11.11
N SER A 6 6.55 4.18 10.08
CA SER A 6 5.29 4.75 9.60
C SER A 6 4.66 3.89 8.52
N TRP A 7 3.42 3.46 8.75
CA TRP A 7 2.57 2.82 7.75
C TRP A 7 1.71 3.87 7.05
N THR A 8 1.71 3.85 5.72
CA THR A 8 0.86 4.72 4.89
C THR A 8 -0.07 3.88 4.02
N VAL A 9 -1.36 4.22 4.02
CA VAL A 9 -2.35 3.57 3.16
C VAL A 9 -2.46 4.34 1.85
N VAL A 10 -2.36 3.63 0.73
CA VAL A 10 -2.57 4.19 -0.61
C VAL A 10 -3.77 3.49 -1.24
N ASP A 11 -4.89 4.20 -1.32
CA ASP A 11 -6.03 3.76 -2.13
C ASP A 11 -5.74 3.89 -3.62
N GLY A 12 -6.33 3.01 -4.42
CA GLY A 12 -6.09 2.97 -5.86
C GLY A 12 -4.66 2.59 -6.21
N ALA A 13 -3.89 2.02 -5.28
CA ALA A 13 -2.47 1.69 -5.45
C ALA A 13 -2.22 0.73 -6.61
N SER A 14 -3.20 -0.10 -6.96
CA SER A 14 -3.12 -0.97 -8.14
C SER A 14 -3.01 -0.24 -9.51
N GLY A 15 -3.39 1.03 -9.59
CA GLY A 15 -3.33 1.85 -10.81
C GLY A 15 -2.01 2.62 -10.96
N GLY A 16 -1.76 3.20 -12.13
CA GLY A 16 -0.48 3.84 -12.45
C GLY A 16 -0.04 4.96 -11.49
N LEU A 17 -0.95 5.88 -11.13
CA LEU A 17 -0.65 6.98 -10.21
C LEU A 17 -0.46 6.47 -8.77
N GLY A 18 -1.41 5.65 -8.28
CA GLY A 18 -1.34 5.09 -6.94
C GLY A 18 -0.07 4.26 -6.73
N ARG A 19 0.34 3.49 -7.74
CA ARG A 19 1.60 2.74 -7.74
C ARG A 19 2.83 3.64 -7.64
N ALA A 20 2.87 4.71 -8.43
CA ALA A 20 3.98 5.66 -8.38
C ALA A 20 4.09 6.32 -7.00
N ILE A 21 2.95 6.68 -6.40
CA ILE A 21 2.90 7.22 -5.04
C ILE A 21 3.38 6.19 -4.01
N ALA A 22 2.89 4.95 -4.09
CA ALA A 22 3.29 3.87 -3.18
C ALA A 22 4.80 3.59 -3.25
N ARG A 23 5.39 3.57 -4.45
CA ARG A 23 6.83 3.40 -4.64
C ARG A 23 7.61 4.55 -3.98
N ASN A 24 7.23 5.80 -4.27
CA ASN A 24 7.93 6.96 -3.72
C ASN A 24 7.83 6.99 -2.17
N LEU A 25 6.68 6.68 -1.59
CA LEU A 25 6.53 6.57 -0.13
C LEU A 25 7.44 5.49 0.47
N ALA A 26 7.61 4.36 -0.22
CA ALA A 26 8.52 3.32 0.21
C ALA A 26 9.99 3.77 0.12
N GLU A 27 10.36 4.50 -0.94
CA GLU A 27 11.68 5.14 -1.07
C GLU A 27 11.93 6.18 0.05
N ASP A 28 10.88 6.87 0.49
CA ASP A 28 10.92 7.81 1.62
C ASP A 28 10.92 7.12 3.00
N GLY A 29 10.91 5.78 3.03
CA GLY A 29 11.07 5.00 4.26
C GLY A 29 9.75 4.59 4.95
N HIS A 30 8.62 4.65 4.25
CA HIS A 30 7.34 4.17 4.78
C HIS A 30 7.10 2.70 4.45
N ASP A 31 6.40 1.99 5.34
CA ASP A 31 5.69 0.78 4.94
C ASP A 31 4.37 1.16 4.28
N VAL A 32 3.89 0.33 3.37
CA VAL A 32 2.75 0.69 2.51
C VAL A 32 1.63 -0.34 2.58
N VAL A 33 0.41 0.12 2.79
CA VAL A 33 -0.81 -0.67 2.50
C VAL A 33 -1.27 -0.34 1.09
N VAL A 34 -1.24 -1.35 0.22
CA VAL A 34 -1.73 -1.30 -1.16
C VAL A 34 -3.22 -1.63 -1.16
N ALA A 35 -4.06 -0.60 -1.12
CA ALA A 35 -5.51 -0.75 -1.20
C ALA A 35 -5.99 -0.73 -2.66
N TYR A 36 -6.89 -1.66 -3.03
CA TYR A 36 -7.38 -1.83 -4.40
C TYR A 36 -8.78 -2.45 -4.45
N ARG A 37 -9.59 -2.16 -5.49
CA ARG A 37 -10.97 -2.68 -5.61
C ARG A 37 -11.14 -3.91 -6.52
N GLY A 38 -10.24 -4.13 -7.48
CA GLY A 38 -10.38 -5.25 -8.43
C GLY A 38 -9.18 -5.54 -9.32
N ASN A 39 -8.17 -4.68 -9.33
CA ASN A 39 -6.94 -4.91 -10.08
C ASN A 39 -5.87 -5.58 -9.21
N ARG A 40 -6.03 -6.90 -8.98
CA ARG A 40 -5.09 -7.67 -8.15
C ARG A 40 -3.68 -7.68 -8.74
N ALA A 41 -3.54 -7.89 -10.05
CA ALA A 41 -2.24 -7.92 -10.71
C ALA A 41 -1.47 -6.60 -10.52
N GLY A 42 -2.13 -5.46 -10.69
CA GLY A 42 -1.51 -4.16 -10.44
C GLY A 42 -1.17 -3.91 -8.96
N ALA A 43 -1.95 -4.48 -8.03
CA ALA A 43 -1.61 -4.45 -6.61
C ALA A 43 -0.37 -5.28 -6.29
N ASP A 44 -0.24 -6.48 -6.88
CA ASP A 44 0.94 -7.34 -6.71
C ASP A 44 2.19 -6.67 -7.29
N GLU A 45 2.11 -6.07 -8.49
CA GLU A 45 3.20 -5.28 -9.08
C GLU A 45 3.63 -4.12 -8.17
N THR A 46 2.66 -3.43 -7.55
CA THR A 46 2.95 -2.35 -6.61
C THR A 46 3.65 -2.87 -5.36
N ALA A 47 3.24 -4.03 -4.86
CA ALA A 47 3.84 -4.63 -3.67
C ALA A 47 5.28 -5.11 -3.91
N GLU A 48 5.59 -5.60 -5.12
CA GLU A 48 6.98 -5.91 -5.50
C GLU A 48 7.86 -4.66 -5.48
N LEU A 49 7.36 -3.52 -5.99
CA LEU A 49 8.09 -2.26 -5.94
C LEU A 49 8.38 -1.82 -4.49
N VAL A 50 7.38 -1.87 -3.60
CA VAL A 50 7.57 -1.52 -2.18
C VAL A 50 8.59 -2.44 -1.51
N ARG A 51 8.50 -3.75 -1.74
CA ARG A 51 9.47 -4.72 -1.21
C ARG A 51 10.88 -4.48 -1.75
N SER A 52 11.00 -4.07 -3.02
CA SER A 52 12.30 -3.76 -3.63
C SER A 52 12.99 -2.56 -2.98
N SER A 53 12.22 -1.64 -2.38
CA SER A 53 12.73 -0.54 -1.56
C SER A 53 13.11 -0.96 -0.13
N GLY A 54 13.02 -2.26 0.21
CA GLY A 54 13.32 -2.78 1.54
C GLY A 54 12.25 -2.48 2.59
N ARG A 55 11.02 -2.15 2.16
CA ARG A 55 9.91 -1.77 3.04
C ARG A 55 8.86 -2.87 3.19
N GLY A 56 8.12 -2.79 4.29
CA GLY A 56 6.96 -3.64 4.56
C GLY A 56 5.79 -3.29 3.63
N VAL A 57 5.03 -4.32 3.25
CA VAL A 57 3.84 -4.15 2.41
C VAL A 57 2.70 -5.06 2.85
N MET A 58 1.49 -4.51 2.83
CA MET A 58 0.23 -5.24 2.99
C MET A 58 -0.66 -4.95 1.77
N ILE A 59 -1.39 -5.95 1.29
CA ILE A 59 -2.26 -5.81 0.11
C ILE A 59 -3.69 -6.05 0.57
N GLU A 60 -4.54 -5.02 0.48
CA GLU A 60 -5.91 -5.06 1.00
C GLU A 60 -6.94 -4.78 -0.10
N PRO A 61 -7.82 -5.74 -0.43
CA PRO A 61 -8.97 -5.45 -1.28
C PRO A 61 -9.96 -4.58 -0.52
N VAL A 62 -10.35 -3.45 -1.11
CA VAL A 62 -11.30 -2.49 -0.51
C VAL A 62 -12.50 -2.32 -1.43
N ASP A 63 -13.68 -2.57 -0.89
CA ASP A 63 -14.96 -2.25 -1.51
C ASP A 63 -15.63 -1.13 -0.71
N TYR A 64 -15.91 -0.01 -1.39
CA TYR A 64 -16.47 1.20 -0.80
C TYR A 64 -18.00 1.16 -0.68
N GLU A 65 -18.68 0.20 -1.32
CA GLU A 65 -20.14 0.10 -1.27
C GLU A 65 -20.63 -0.53 0.04
N SER A 66 -19.79 -1.32 0.71
CA SER A 66 -19.97 -1.76 2.08
C SER A 66 -19.15 -0.87 3.01
N GLY A 67 -19.78 -0.16 3.96
CA GLY A 67 -19.07 0.77 4.85
C GLY A 67 -17.78 0.16 5.43
N VAL A 68 -16.65 0.82 5.17
CA VAL A 68 -15.32 0.33 5.56
C VAL A 68 -15.11 0.53 7.07
N ARG A 69 -14.69 -0.53 7.78
CA ARG A 69 -14.18 -0.43 9.15
C ARG A 69 -12.71 -0.79 9.16
N ALA A 70 -11.86 0.16 9.55
CA ALA A 70 -10.48 -0.14 9.87
C ALA A 70 -10.43 -0.95 11.18
N HIS A 71 -9.73 -2.08 11.17
CA HIS A 71 -9.39 -2.84 12.37
C HIS A 71 -7.94 -2.49 12.72
N VAL A 72 -7.73 -1.90 13.90
CA VAL A 72 -6.39 -1.71 14.46
C VAL A 72 -6.22 -2.80 15.51
N GLY A 73 -5.33 -3.76 15.23
CA GLY A 73 -4.93 -4.82 16.16
C GLY A 73 -3.63 -4.49 16.88
#